data_AF-A0A7I9UXG9-F1
#
_entry.id   AF-A0A7I9UXG9-F1
#
_cell.length_a   1.000
_cell.length_b   1.000
_cell.length_c   1.000
_cell.angle_alpha   90.00
_cell.angle_beta   90.00
_cell.angle_gamma   90.00
#
_symmetry.space_group_name_H-M   'P 1'
#
loop_
_entity.id
_entity.type
_entity.pdbx_description
1 polymer ?
#
loop_
_entity_poly.entity_id
_entity_poly.type
_entity_poly.pdbx_seq_one_letter_code
_entity_poly.pdbx_strand_id
1 'polypeptide(L)'
;MLTVPAAGAQTATCAEPGALASPTSVNLDAAKLRRSVQFAASTSAWEVRVYRHDCLVASYGADKAAPVFSASKSVASLVVGRAVTLGYFSMTDPLKKFFPKARGPVGNITVEQVITQTSGLHFSWPADVAGYLTDIEHYLLHTARDHAPGTTFQYAQASLSLLAAIISRTTGRSFLDFAQAEVFSRVGIARNRWAWIADRRGVPQVAGGLAMRPSDLGRLGALSMHWGPGAVSG
;
A
#
# COMPACT_ATOMS: atom_id res chain seq x y z
N MET A 1 10.79 33.47 -34.69
CA MET A 1 9.97 32.29 -35.03
C MET A 1 10.42 31.14 -34.14
N LEU A 2 9.66 30.87 -33.08
CA LEU A 2 9.86 29.70 -32.21
C LEU A 2 9.16 28.52 -32.88
N THR A 3 9.93 27.57 -33.38
CA THR A 3 9.40 26.32 -33.94
C THR A 3 8.81 25.49 -32.81
N VAL A 4 7.49 25.32 -32.83
CA VAL A 4 6.78 24.30 -32.04
C VAL A 4 7.26 22.93 -32.52
N PRO A 5 7.75 22.03 -31.64
CA PRO A 5 8.09 20.69 -32.07
C PRO A 5 6.82 19.98 -32.53
N ALA A 6 6.94 19.26 -33.65
CA ALA A 6 5.84 18.52 -34.27
C ALA A 6 5.14 17.59 -33.28
N ALA A 7 3.81 17.64 -33.27
CA ALA A 7 2.96 16.57 -32.76
C ALA A 7 3.26 15.31 -33.59
N GLY A 8 3.92 14.31 -33.00
CA GLY A 8 4.33 13.14 -33.79
C GLY A 8 5.29 12.16 -33.12
N ALA A 9 5.04 11.78 -31.87
CA ALA A 9 5.39 10.45 -31.40
C ALA A 9 4.29 10.03 -30.44
N GLN A 10 3.44 9.09 -30.84
CA GLN A 10 2.59 8.40 -29.88
C GLN A 10 3.53 7.83 -28.83
N THR A 11 3.48 8.34 -27.59
CA THR A 11 4.20 7.73 -26.48
C THR A 11 3.65 6.32 -26.37
N ALA A 12 4.48 5.32 -26.69
CA ALA A 12 4.09 3.93 -26.60
C ALA A 12 3.73 3.62 -25.14
N THR A 13 2.44 3.60 -24.84
CA THR A 13 1.92 3.08 -23.58
C THR A 13 1.74 1.60 -23.74
N CYS A 14 2.32 0.81 -22.84
CA CYS A 14 2.09 -0.62 -22.85
C CYS A 14 0.65 -0.90 -22.39
N ALA A 15 -0.11 -1.62 -23.21
CA ALA A 15 -1.49 -2.00 -22.89
C ALA A 15 -1.58 -2.82 -21.59
N GLU A 16 -0.57 -3.65 -21.32
CA GLU A 16 -0.44 -4.40 -20.08
C GLU A 16 0.68 -3.80 -19.20
N PRO A 17 0.38 -3.41 -17.95
CA PRO A 17 1.40 -2.94 -17.03
C PRO A 17 2.51 -3.97 -16.82
N GLY A 18 3.73 -3.56 -17.19
CA GLY A 18 4.94 -4.35 -17.12
C GLY A 18 5.29 -5.13 -18.39
N ALA A 19 4.59 -4.94 -19.50
CA ALA A 19 5.05 -5.44 -20.80
C ALA A 19 6.42 -4.81 -21.15
N LEU A 20 7.29 -5.60 -21.80
CA LEU A 20 8.65 -5.17 -22.11
C LEU A 20 8.64 -4.15 -23.25
N ALA A 21 9.41 -3.07 -23.07
CA ALA A 21 9.70 -2.12 -24.13
C ALA A 21 11.17 -1.71 -24.11
N SER A 22 11.74 -1.37 -25.27
CA SER A 22 13.09 -0.80 -25.30
C SER A 22 13.07 0.61 -24.71
N PRO A 23 14.13 1.05 -24.00
CA PRO A 23 14.16 2.41 -23.45
C PRO A 23 13.96 3.49 -24.52
N THR A 24 14.53 3.29 -25.72
CA THR A 24 14.38 4.22 -26.84
C THR A 24 12.94 4.32 -27.35
N SER A 25 12.18 3.21 -27.37
CA SER A 25 10.77 3.21 -27.80
C SER A 25 9.84 4.01 -26.87
N VAL A 26 10.26 4.28 -25.64
CA VAL A 26 9.52 5.07 -24.65
C VAL A 26 10.21 6.40 -24.30
N ASN A 27 11.09 6.88 -25.19
CA ASN A 27 11.82 8.15 -25.04
C ASN A 27 12.69 8.22 -23.76
N LEU A 28 13.42 7.14 -23.46
CA LEU A 28 14.45 7.08 -22.41
C LEU A 28 15.85 6.87 -23.00
N ASP A 29 16.83 7.56 -22.41
CA ASP A 29 18.25 7.38 -22.70
C ASP A 29 18.73 6.01 -22.19
N ALA A 30 18.92 5.07 -23.12
CA ALA A 30 19.30 3.70 -22.81
C ALA A 30 20.67 3.60 -22.10
N ALA A 31 21.62 4.48 -22.42
CA ALA A 31 22.95 4.45 -21.84
C ALA A 31 22.93 4.93 -20.37
N LYS A 32 22.18 5.99 -20.08
CA LYS A 32 21.96 6.46 -18.70
C LYS A 32 21.22 5.41 -17.88
N LEU A 33 20.12 4.86 -18.41
CA LEU A 33 19.33 3.84 -17.72
C LEU A 33 20.17 2.61 -17.37
N ARG A 34 20.96 2.11 -18.32
CA ARG A 34 21.87 0.98 -18.08
C ARG A 34 22.88 1.29 -16.96
N ARG A 35 23.50 2.47 -16.96
CA ARG A 35 24.43 2.87 -15.89
C ARG A 35 23.74 2.94 -14.52
N SER A 36 22.51 3.47 -14.46
CA SER A 36 21.74 3.54 -13.22
C SER A 36 21.39 2.16 -12.67
N VAL A 37 20.97 1.24 -13.53
CA VAL A 37 20.65 -0.15 -13.12
C VAL A 37 21.91 -0.89 -12.68
N GLN A 38 23.04 -0.72 -13.39
CA GLN A 38 24.33 -1.30 -12.99
C GLN A 38 24.81 -0.75 -11.65
N PHE A 39 24.68 0.56 -11.42
CA PHE A 39 24.99 1.17 -10.14
C PHE A 39 24.14 0.58 -9.02
N ALA A 40 22.81 0.50 -9.19
CA ALA A 40 21.94 -0.09 -8.18
C ALA A 40 22.25 -1.58 -7.93
N ALA A 41 22.55 -2.34 -8.98
CA ALA A 41 22.99 -3.74 -8.85
C ALA A 41 24.31 -3.87 -8.07
N SER A 42 25.18 -2.85 -8.12
CA SER A 42 26.44 -2.84 -7.36
C SER A 42 26.26 -2.47 -5.87
N THR A 43 25.10 -1.96 -5.46
CA THR A 43 24.83 -1.49 -4.08
C THR A 43 24.00 -2.48 -3.25
N SER A 44 24.28 -3.79 -3.35
CA SER A 44 23.54 -4.86 -2.64
C SER A 44 22.02 -4.90 -2.90
N ALA A 45 21.53 -4.25 -3.96
CA ALA A 45 20.13 -4.34 -4.34
C ALA A 45 19.80 -5.79 -4.74
N TRP A 46 18.65 -6.29 -4.28
CA TRP A 46 18.16 -7.63 -4.67
C TRP A 46 17.33 -7.60 -5.95
N GLU A 47 16.64 -6.48 -6.21
CA GLU A 47 15.88 -6.25 -7.42
C GLU A 47 15.89 -4.75 -7.77
N VAL A 48 15.89 -4.44 -9.06
CA VAL A 48 15.56 -3.13 -9.61
C VAL A 48 14.56 -3.32 -10.74
N ARG A 49 13.51 -2.49 -10.80
CA ARG A 49 12.60 -2.42 -11.94
C ARG A 49 12.29 -0.97 -12.26
N VAL A 50 12.38 -0.62 -13.53
CA VAL A 50 12.08 0.74 -14.02
C VAL A 50 10.93 0.64 -15.00
N TYR A 51 9.89 1.42 -14.74
CA TYR A 51 8.71 1.49 -15.58
C TYR A 51 8.57 2.88 -16.20
N ARG A 52 8.06 2.93 -17.44
CA ARG A 52 7.76 4.17 -18.15
C ARG A 52 6.61 3.94 -19.11
N HIS A 53 5.57 4.78 -19.04
CA HIS A 53 4.34 4.60 -19.82
C HIS A 53 3.77 3.17 -19.68
N ASP A 54 3.74 2.70 -18.43
CA ASP A 54 3.34 1.33 -18.03
C ASP A 54 4.22 0.19 -18.57
N CYS A 55 5.23 0.47 -19.41
CA CYS A 55 6.19 -0.51 -19.89
C CYS A 55 7.31 -0.78 -18.89
N LEU A 56 7.73 -2.04 -18.74
CA LEU A 56 8.97 -2.40 -18.07
C LEU A 56 10.14 -2.18 -19.03
N VAL A 57 11.02 -1.24 -18.69
CA VAL A 57 12.10 -0.78 -19.59
C VAL A 57 13.49 -1.17 -19.14
N ALA A 58 13.62 -1.54 -17.87
CA ALA A 58 14.80 -2.21 -17.34
C ALA A 58 14.45 -3.00 -16.08
N SER A 59 15.17 -4.10 -15.88
CA SER A 59 15.09 -4.90 -14.66
C SER A 59 16.44 -5.49 -14.30
N TYR A 60 16.64 -5.72 -13.00
CA TYR A 60 17.72 -6.50 -12.41
C TYR A 60 17.12 -7.34 -11.27
N GLY A 61 17.57 -8.58 -11.11
CA GLY A 61 17.01 -9.52 -10.13
C GLY A 61 16.05 -10.55 -10.75
N ALA A 62 15.49 -11.40 -9.89
CA ALA A 62 14.75 -12.60 -10.29
C ALA A 62 13.22 -12.50 -10.14
N ASP A 63 12.69 -11.33 -9.74
CA ASP A 63 11.25 -11.12 -9.49
C ASP A 63 10.64 -12.06 -8.45
N LYS A 64 11.41 -12.46 -7.45
CA LYS A 64 10.93 -13.34 -6.39
C LYS A 64 10.16 -12.53 -5.36
N ALA A 65 9.12 -13.15 -4.79
CA ALA A 65 8.41 -12.53 -3.67
C ALA A 65 9.38 -12.33 -2.51
N ALA A 66 9.44 -11.11 -1.99
CA ALA A 66 10.29 -10.75 -0.86
C ALA A 66 9.52 -9.83 0.09
N PRO A 67 9.88 -9.78 1.38
CA PRO A 67 9.31 -8.82 2.30
C PRO A 67 9.49 -7.39 1.77
N VAL A 68 8.40 -6.63 1.70
CA VAL A 68 8.41 -5.24 1.22
C VAL A 68 8.38 -4.23 2.37
N PHE A 69 8.38 -4.73 3.61
CA PHE A 69 8.40 -3.95 4.85
C PHE A 69 7.40 -2.80 4.79
N SER A 70 7.82 -1.55 5.06
CA SER A 70 6.93 -0.41 5.15
C SER A 70 6.16 -0.08 3.87
N ALA A 71 6.57 -0.59 2.71
CA ALA A 71 5.76 -0.49 1.48
C ALA A 71 4.41 -1.22 1.62
N SER A 72 4.27 -2.16 2.56
CA SER A 72 3.00 -2.78 2.95
C SER A 72 1.93 -1.74 3.30
N LYS A 73 2.31 -0.60 3.90
CA LYS A 73 1.38 0.47 4.27
C LYS A 73 0.71 1.08 3.05
N SER A 74 1.49 1.39 2.01
CA SER A 74 0.95 1.93 0.77
C SER A 74 -0.03 0.97 0.12
N VAL A 75 0.29 -0.33 0.12
CA VAL A 75 -0.63 -1.37 -0.38
C VAL A 75 -1.89 -1.45 0.48
N ALA A 76 -1.77 -1.43 1.81
CA ALA A 76 -2.91 -1.42 2.70
C ALA A 76 -3.78 -0.17 2.51
N SER A 77 -3.19 0.99 2.26
CA SER A 77 -3.93 2.22 1.96
C SER A 77 -4.75 2.12 0.68
N LEU A 78 -4.26 1.42 -0.35
CA LEU A 78 -5.07 1.13 -1.56
C LEU A 78 -6.29 0.26 -1.23
N VAL A 79 -6.10 -0.76 -0.38
CA VAL A 79 -7.20 -1.64 0.07
C VAL A 79 -8.23 -0.85 0.89
N VAL A 80 -7.78 0.02 1.80
CA VAL A 80 -8.66 0.91 2.59
C VAL A 80 -9.40 1.89 1.68
N GLY A 81 -8.70 2.55 0.77
CA GLY A 81 -9.31 3.47 -0.19
C GLY A 81 -10.37 2.80 -1.05
N ARG A 82 -10.14 1.54 -1.46
CA ARG A 82 -11.14 0.74 -2.17
C ARG A 82 -12.36 0.44 -1.30
N ALA A 83 -12.18 0.05 -0.04
CA ALA A 83 -13.29 -0.19 0.88
C ALA A 83 -14.14 1.06 1.15
N VAL A 84 -13.50 2.23 1.28
CA VAL A 84 -14.17 3.53 1.40
C VAL A 84 -14.93 3.87 0.11
N THR A 85 -14.32 3.67 -1.06
CA THR A 85 -14.95 3.91 -2.36
C THR A 85 -16.20 3.05 -2.57
N LEU A 86 -16.18 1.81 -2.06
CA LEU A 86 -17.33 0.89 -2.09
C LEU A 86 -18.39 1.18 -1.02
N GLY A 87 -18.18 2.17 -0.16
CA GLY A 87 -19.16 2.61 0.84
C GLY A 87 -19.23 1.76 2.10
N TYR A 88 -18.25 0.89 2.37
CA TYR A 88 -18.23 0.07 3.60
C TYR A 88 -18.03 0.91 4.86
N PHE A 89 -17.27 2.00 4.77
CA PHE A 89 -17.07 3.00 5.82
C PHE A 89 -16.56 4.32 5.24
N SER A 90 -16.60 5.38 6.04
CA SER A 90 -16.06 6.71 5.71
C SER A 90 -14.72 6.95 6.42
N MET A 91 -13.87 7.80 5.82
CA MET A 91 -12.67 8.33 6.46
C MET A 91 -12.96 9.09 7.76
N THR A 92 -14.14 9.71 7.85
CA THR A 92 -14.59 10.46 9.02
C THR A 92 -15.25 9.60 10.10
N ASP A 93 -15.44 8.31 9.84
CA ASP A 93 -16.05 7.43 10.84
C ASP A 93 -15.14 7.30 12.08
N PRO A 94 -15.69 7.43 13.29
CA PRO A 94 -14.93 7.26 14.52
C PRO A 94 -14.74 5.77 14.85
N LEU A 95 -13.63 5.42 15.49
CA LEU A 95 -13.30 4.03 15.87
C LEU A 95 -14.41 3.34 16.67
N LYS A 96 -15.12 4.07 17.55
CA LYS A 96 -16.23 3.52 18.33
C LYS A 96 -17.36 2.91 17.50
N LYS A 97 -17.49 3.31 16.22
CA LYS A 97 -18.46 2.73 15.26
C LYS A 97 -18.15 1.25 14.99
N PHE A 98 -16.87 0.88 14.92
CA PHE A 98 -16.41 -0.47 14.58
C PHE A 98 -16.00 -1.27 15.81
N PHE A 99 -15.58 -0.57 16.86
CA PHE A 99 -15.11 -1.13 18.11
C PHE A 99 -15.93 -0.57 19.28
N PRO A 100 -17.09 -1.15 19.62
CA PRO A 100 -17.95 -0.64 20.69
C PRO A 100 -17.28 -0.59 22.08
N LYS A 101 -16.19 -1.35 22.26
CA LYS A 101 -15.36 -1.35 23.48
C LYS A 101 -14.32 -0.22 23.51
N ALA A 102 -14.18 0.57 22.44
CA ALA A 102 -13.32 1.74 22.41
C ALA A 102 -13.88 2.82 23.35
N ARG A 103 -13.28 2.97 24.53
CA ARG A 103 -13.76 3.90 25.56
C ARG A 103 -13.06 5.25 25.45
N GLY A 104 -13.74 6.28 25.96
CA GLY A 104 -13.17 7.61 26.12
C GLY A 104 -12.67 8.24 24.82
N PRO A 105 -11.61 9.07 24.88
CA PRO A 105 -11.11 9.81 23.73
C PRO A 105 -10.54 8.96 22.58
N VAL A 106 -10.21 7.68 22.82
CA VAL A 106 -9.74 6.75 21.79
C VAL A 106 -10.86 6.41 20.81
N GLY A 107 -12.09 6.24 21.30
CA GLY A 107 -13.25 5.93 20.47
C GLY A 107 -13.61 7.04 19.48
N ASN A 108 -13.14 8.27 19.69
CA ASN A 108 -13.38 9.42 18.81
C ASN A 108 -12.30 9.61 17.72
N ILE A 109 -11.22 8.83 17.74
CA ILE A 109 -10.23 8.85 16.67
C ILE A 109 -10.92 8.40 15.37
N THR A 110 -10.67 9.08 14.26
CA THR A 110 -11.26 8.72 12.95
C THR A 110 -10.39 7.75 12.17
N VAL A 111 -10.98 7.08 11.18
CA VAL A 111 -10.23 6.25 10.21
C VAL A 111 -9.11 7.06 9.54
N GLU A 112 -9.40 8.31 9.16
CA GLU A 112 -8.41 9.25 8.61
C GLU A 112 -7.21 9.46 9.52
N GLN A 113 -7.45 9.67 10.82
CA GLN A 113 -6.38 9.89 11.78
C GLN A 113 -5.52 8.63 12.01
N VAL A 114 -6.09 7.44 11.83
CA VAL A 114 -5.32 6.19 11.86
C VAL A 114 -4.44 6.07 10.62
N ILE A 115 -5.01 6.19 9.41
CA ILE A 115 -4.26 5.96 8.16
C ILE A 115 -3.22 7.05 7.87
N THR A 116 -3.47 8.29 8.30
CA THR A 116 -2.50 9.41 8.22
C THR A 116 -1.50 9.41 9.37
N GLN A 117 -1.62 8.45 10.30
CA GLN A 117 -0.77 8.32 11.48
C GLN A 117 -0.74 9.57 12.36
N THR A 118 -1.90 10.21 12.52
CA THR A 118 -2.13 11.37 13.38
C THR A 118 -3.05 11.05 14.57
N SER A 119 -3.21 9.77 14.91
CA SER A 119 -4.14 9.29 15.95
C SER A 119 -3.90 9.85 17.36
N GLY A 120 -2.67 10.26 17.67
CA GLY A 120 -2.24 10.68 19.01
C GLY A 120 -2.15 9.55 20.05
N LEU A 121 -2.29 8.28 19.62
CA LEU A 121 -2.04 7.11 20.46
C LEU A 121 -0.56 7.02 20.83
N HIS A 122 -0.28 6.68 22.08
CA HIS A 122 1.08 6.46 22.55
C HIS A 122 1.78 5.39 21.72
N PHE A 123 3.01 5.68 21.30
CA PHE A 123 3.86 4.72 20.61
C PHE A 123 5.12 4.44 21.42
N SER A 124 5.43 3.16 21.55
CA SER A 124 6.77 2.69 21.90
C SER A 124 7.07 1.41 21.11
N TRP A 125 8.34 1.18 20.79
CA TRP A 125 8.75 -0.06 20.10
C TRP A 125 8.33 -1.34 20.84
N PRO A 126 8.47 -1.43 22.18
CA PRO A 126 7.98 -2.60 22.92
C PRO A 126 6.47 -2.80 22.80
N ALA A 127 5.68 -1.72 22.85
CA ALA A 127 4.23 -1.75 22.67
C ALA A 127 3.84 -2.27 21.28
N ASP A 128 4.50 -1.76 20.27
CA ASP A 128 4.26 -2.09 18.87
C ASP A 128 4.55 -3.57 18.59
N VAL A 129 5.67 -4.09 19.13
CA VAL A 129 6.00 -5.53 19.09
C VAL A 129 5.02 -6.36 19.90
N ALA A 130 4.68 -5.95 21.13
CA ALA A 130 3.75 -6.69 21.99
C ALA A 130 2.34 -6.81 21.38
N GLY A 131 1.89 -5.78 20.68
CA GLY A 131 0.63 -5.79 19.95
C GLY A 131 0.59 -6.89 18.88
N TYR A 132 1.66 -7.08 18.12
CA TYR A 132 1.73 -8.16 17.11
C TYR A 132 1.76 -9.57 17.70
N LEU A 133 2.21 -9.71 18.95
CA LEU A 133 2.32 -11.01 19.62
C LEU A 133 1.04 -11.44 20.35
N THR A 134 0.06 -10.54 20.49
CA THR A 134 -1.13 -10.75 21.33
C THR A 134 -2.44 -10.47 20.58
N ASP A 135 -3.20 -9.45 21.01
CA ASP A 135 -4.44 -8.98 20.43
C ASP A 135 -4.28 -7.47 20.22
N ILE A 136 -3.94 -7.11 18.99
CA ILE A 136 -3.61 -5.75 18.60
C ILE A 136 -4.79 -4.78 18.80
N GLU A 137 -6.01 -5.26 18.58
CA GLU A 137 -7.22 -4.46 18.79
C GLU A 137 -7.38 -4.14 20.27
N HIS A 138 -7.33 -5.17 21.12
CA HIS A 138 -7.46 -4.97 22.57
C HIS A 138 -6.39 -4.02 23.09
N TYR A 139 -5.14 -4.18 22.65
CA TYR A 139 -4.02 -3.33 23.07
C TYR A 139 -4.27 -1.85 22.72
N LEU A 140 -4.59 -1.57 21.46
CA LEU A 140 -4.74 -0.20 20.97
C LEU A 140 -5.94 0.52 21.57
N LEU A 141 -7.03 -0.21 21.81
CA LEU A 141 -8.24 0.36 22.41
C LEU A 141 -8.07 0.76 23.88
N HIS A 142 -7.00 0.28 24.55
CA HIS A 142 -6.63 0.63 25.92
C HIS A 142 -5.32 1.42 26.02
N THR A 143 -4.73 1.79 24.88
CA THR A 143 -3.47 2.54 24.84
C THR A 143 -3.72 3.99 25.25
N ALA A 144 -2.81 4.53 26.06
CA ALA A 144 -2.82 5.95 26.45
C ALA A 144 -2.63 6.85 25.22
N ARG A 145 -2.91 8.15 25.38
CA ARG A 145 -2.70 9.14 24.33
C ARG A 145 -1.66 10.15 24.75
N ASP A 146 -0.70 10.41 23.87
CA ASP A 146 0.31 11.45 24.05
C ASP A 146 -0.15 12.79 23.49
N HIS A 147 -1.03 12.76 22.48
CA HIS A 147 -1.47 13.95 21.74
C HIS A 147 -2.98 13.96 21.46
N ALA A 148 -3.46 15.13 21.00
CA ALA A 148 -4.79 15.24 20.41
C ALA A 148 -4.82 14.57 19.01
N PRO A 149 -5.94 13.93 18.60
CA PRO A 149 -6.00 13.29 17.30
C PRO A 149 -6.01 14.37 16.21
N GLY A 150 -5.27 14.14 15.14
CA GLY A 150 -5.09 15.08 14.03
C GLY A 150 -4.01 16.13 14.25
N THR A 151 -3.36 16.21 15.43
CA THR A 151 -2.40 17.31 15.71
C THR A 151 -0.93 16.94 15.52
N THR A 152 -0.57 15.67 15.69
CA THR A 152 0.82 15.22 15.67
C THR A 152 0.95 13.97 14.82
N PHE A 153 1.86 14.01 13.84
CA PHE A 153 2.26 12.81 13.09
C PHE A 153 3.19 11.94 13.92
N GLN A 154 2.85 10.66 14.07
CA GLN A 154 3.64 9.67 14.80
C GLN A 154 3.67 8.35 14.04
N TYR A 155 4.84 7.99 13.51
CA TYR A 155 5.01 6.81 12.67
C TYR A 155 4.91 5.49 13.48
N ALA A 156 3.68 4.98 13.63
CA ALA A 156 3.37 3.76 14.37
C ALA A 156 2.94 2.60 13.45
N GLN A 157 3.22 1.35 13.85
CA GLN A 157 2.93 0.19 13.00
C GLN A 157 1.63 -0.49 13.44
N ALA A 158 1.53 -0.77 14.73
CA ALA A 158 0.43 -1.44 15.41
C ALA A 158 -0.92 -0.83 15.06
N SER A 159 -1.03 0.51 15.18
CA SER A 159 -2.28 1.27 15.01
C SER A 159 -2.95 1.04 13.65
N LEU A 160 -2.16 0.79 12.60
CA LEU A 160 -2.69 0.54 11.26
C LEU A 160 -3.48 -0.78 11.17
N SER A 161 -3.25 -1.74 12.07
CA SER A 161 -3.99 -3.01 12.10
C SER A 161 -5.48 -2.82 12.40
N LEU A 162 -5.86 -1.70 13.02
CA LEU A 162 -7.27 -1.32 13.18
C LEU A 162 -7.98 -1.18 11.82
N LEU A 163 -7.27 -0.74 10.76
CA LEU A 163 -7.85 -0.60 9.42
C LEU A 163 -8.21 -1.98 8.83
N ALA A 164 -7.38 -3.00 9.06
CA ALA A 164 -7.67 -4.36 8.62
C ALA A 164 -8.87 -4.97 9.35
N ALA A 165 -8.97 -4.70 10.65
CA ALA A 165 -10.11 -5.10 11.46
C ALA A 165 -11.40 -4.40 11.03
N ILE A 166 -11.37 -3.10 10.73
CA ILE A 166 -12.52 -2.35 10.21
C ILE A 166 -13.01 -2.95 8.90
N ILE A 167 -12.11 -3.22 7.95
CA ILE A 167 -12.46 -3.89 6.69
C ILE A 167 -13.11 -5.23 6.97
N SER A 168 -12.54 -6.03 7.87
CA SER A 168 -13.08 -7.36 8.13
C SER A 168 -14.47 -7.32 8.75
N ARG A 169 -14.70 -6.40 9.68
CA ARG A 169 -16.00 -6.19 10.36
C ARG A 169 -17.08 -5.65 9.42
N THR A 170 -16.72 -4.71 8.55
CA THR A 170 -17.69 -4.03 7.65
C THR A 170 -18.03 -4.85 6.41
N THR A 171 -17.08 -5.67 5.93
CA THR A 171 -17.26 -6.48 4.71
C THR A 171 -17.71 -7.91 4.99
N GLY A 172 -17.50 -8.42 6.22
CA GLY A 172 -17.71 -9.82 6.56
C GLY A 172 -16.67 -10.78 5.96
N ARG A 173 -15.59 -10.26 5.36
CA ARG A 173 -14.52 -11.02 4.71
C ARG A 173 -13.20 -10.79 5.44
N SER A 174 -12.24 -11.71 5.34
CA SER A 174 -10.89 -11.39 5.84
C SER A 174 -10.28 -10.25 5.02
N PHE A 175 -9.40 -9.45 5.63
CA PHE A 175 -8.67 -8.41 4.90
C PHE A 175 -7.91 -8.97 3.68
N LEU A 176 -7.32 -10.17 3.81
CA LEU A 176 -6.60 -10.82 2.70
C LEU A 176 -7.54 -11.17 1.54
N ASP A 177 -8.73 -11.70 1.83
CA ASP A 177 -9.71 -12.04 0.79
C ASP A 177 -10.28 -10.80 0.12
N PHE A 178 -10.55 -9.76 0.91
CA PHE A 178 -10.99 -8.46 0.40
C PHE A 178 -9.92 -7.84 -0.50
N ALA A 179 -8.66 -7.77 -0.05
CA ALA A 179 -7.54 -7.28 -0.84
C ALA A 179 -7.35 -8.08 -2.13
N GLN A 180 -7.49 -9.41 -2.07
CA GLN A 180 -7.40 -10.26 -3.26
C GLN A 180 -8.49 -9.91 -4.28
N ALA A 181 -9.75 -9.85 -3.88
CA ALA A 181 -10.85 -9.65 -4.83
C ALA A 181 -10.98 -8.22 -5.34
N GLU A 182 -10.82 -7.24 -4.45
CA GLU A 182 -11.16 -5.84 -4.75
C GLU A 182 -9.98 -5.03 -5.27
N VAL A 183 -8.74 -5.51 -5.08
CA VAL A 183 -7.53 -4.81 -5.54
C VAL A 183 -6.66 -5.73 -6.40
N PHE A 184 -6.11 -6.80 -5.83
CA PHE A 184 -5.06 -7.58 -6.50
C PHE A 184 -5.53 -8.28 -7.78
N SER A 185 -6.69 -8.94 -7.74
CA SER A 185 -7.24 -9.60 -8.94
C SER A 185 -7.59 -8.59 -10.04
N ARG A 186 -7.99 -7.36 -9.66
CA ARG A 186 -8.34 -6.28 -10.60
C ARG A 186 -7.14 -5.78 -11.39
N VAL A 187 -5.93 -5.98 -10.87
CA VAL A 187 -4.66 -5.62 -11.55
C VAL A 187 -3.85 -6.86 -11.97
N GLY A 188 -4.46 -8.05 -11.98
CA GLY A 188 -3.83 -9.28 -12.45
C GLY A 188 -2.81 -9.91 -11.50
N ILE A 189 -2.87 -9.59 -10.20
CA ILE A 189 -2.01 -10.19 -9.17
C ILE A 189 -2.70 -11.44 -8.60
N ALA A 190 -2.18 -12.62 -8.93
CA ALA A 190 -2.70 -13.90 -8.47
C ALA A 190 -2.39 -14.17 -6.99
N ARG A 191 -3.29 -14.88 -6.30
CA ARG A 191 -3.21 -15.15 -4.86
C ARG A 191 -1.93 -15.85 -4.42
N ASN A 192 -1.36 -16.71 -5.25
CA ASN A 192 -0.14 -17.47 -4.96
C ASN A 192 1.17 -16.65 -5.14
N ARG A 193 1.08 -15.35 -5.48
CA ARG A 193 2.25 -14.48 -5.73
C ARG A 193 2.62 -13.60 -4.54
N TRP A 194 1.83 -13.61 -3.48
CA TRP A 194 2.04 -12.78 -2.30
C TRP A 194 1.59 -13.49 -1.02
N ALA A 195 2.14 -13.05 0.10
CA ALA A 195 1.77 -13.49 1.44
C ALA A 195 1.75 -12.28 2.37
N TRP A 196 0.85 -12.30 3.36
CA TRP A 196 0.81 -11.30 4.41
C TRP A 196 0.84 -12.01 5.75
N ILE A 197 1.86 -11.73 6.57
CA ILE A 197 1.90 -12.28 7.92
C ILE A 197 0.79 -11.65 8.77
N ALA A 198 0.20 -12.47 9.64
CA ALA A 198 -0.86 -12.06 10.53
C ALA A 198 -0.49 -12.38 11.99
N ASP A 199 -1.16 -11.72 12.91
CA ASP A 199 -1.08 -12.04 14.34
C ASP A 199 -1.82 -13.34 14.69
N ARG A 200 -1.86 -13.69 15.98
CA ARG A 200 -2.52 -14.90 16.49
C ARG A 200 -4.04 -14.92 16.29
N ARG A 201 -4.66 -13.77 16.04
CA ARG A 201 -6.10 -13.62 15.75
C ARG A 201 -6.39 -13.59 14.25
N GLY A 202 -5.35 -13.68 13.40
CA GLY A 202 -5.48 -13.60 11.96
C GLY A 202 -5.58 -12.17 11.43
N VAL A 203 -5.31 -11.14 12.26
CA VAL A 203 -5.25 -9.74 11.81
C VAL A 203 -3.91 -9.54 11.09
N PRO A 204 -3.89 -9.13 9.82
CA PRO A 204 -2.66 -8.95 9.08
C PRO A 204 -1.84 -7.78 9.64
N GLN A 205 -0.52 -7.95 9.66
CA GLN A 205 0.42 -6.89 10.02
C GLN A 205 0.54 -5.90 8.87
N VAL A 206 -0.48 -5.04 8.68
CA VAL A 206 -0.59 -4.20 7.48
C VAL A 206 0.54 -3.18 7.33
N ALA A 207 1.27 -2.91 8.42
CA ALA A 207 2.38 -1.98 8.41
C ALA A 207 3.67 -2.53 7.77
N GLY A 208 3.87 -3.85 7.75
CA GLY A 208 5.17 -4.42 7.36
C GLY A 208 5.15 -5.85 6.85
N GLY A 209 4.02 -6.54 6.99
CA GLY A 209 3.94 -7.99 6.86
C GLY A 209 3.78 -8.54 5.45
N LEU A 210 3.74 -7.69 4.42
CA LEU A 210 3.56 -8.12 3.05
C LEU A 210 4.88 -8.61 2.45
N ALA A 211 4.85 -9.80 1.87
CA ALA A 211 5.83 -10.25 0.89
C ALA A 211 5.16 -10.34 -0.48
N MET A 212 5.75 -9.72 -1.49
CA MET A 212 5.17 -9.60 -2.83
C MET A 212 6.29 -9.54 -3.87
N ARG A 213 6.01 -9.93 -5.12
CA ARG A 213 6.96 -9.78 -6.21
C ARG A 213 7.12 -8.30 -6.59
N PRO A 214 8.33 -7.85 -6.93
CA PRO A 214 8.57 -6.49 -7.45
C PRO A 214 7.72 -6.13 -8.68
N SER A 215 7.40 -7.09 -9.55
CA SER A 215 6.47 -6.89 -10.67
C SER A 215 5.05 -6.52 -10.22
N ASP A 216 4.56 -7.15 -9.17
CA ASP A 216 3.22 -6.92 -8.62
C ASP A 216 3.14 -5.56 -7.91
N LEU A 217 4.21 -5.16 -7.21
CA LEU A 217 4.34 -3.78 -6.73
C LEU A 217 4.31 -2.77 -7.88
N GLY A 218 4.96 -3.07 -9.00
CA GLY A 218 4.90 -2.24 -10.21
C GLY A 218 3.47 -2.06 -10.73
N ARG A 219 2.66 -3.12 -10.73
CA ARG A 219 1.23 -3.07 -11.10
C ARG A 219 0.41 -2.17 -10.16
N LEU A 220 0.66 -2.24 -8.85
CA LEU A 220 0.02 -1.36 -7.88
C LEU A 220 0.48 0.11 -8.00
N GLY A 221 1.74 0.33 -8.36
CA GLY A 221 2.27 1.66 -8.70
C GLY A 221 1.58 2.24 -9.94
N ALA A 222 1.42 1.45 -11.00
CA ALA A 222 0.68 1.83 -12.20
C ALA A 222 -0.78 2.19 -11.85
N LEU A 223 -1.47 1.35 -11.08
CA LEU A 223 -2.82 1.65 -10.58
C LEU A 223 -2.89 3.01 -9.88
N SER A 224 -1.90 3.34 -9.04
CA SER A 224 -1.88 4.60 -8.28
C SER A 224 -1.66 5.83 -9.17
N MET A 225 -0.90 5.69 -10.27
CA MET A 225 -0.67 6.79 -11.22
C MET A 225 -1.90 7.07 -12.09
N HIS A 226 -2.71 6.04 -12.37
CA HIS A 226 -3.92 6.14 -13.17
C HIS A 226 -5.18 6.41 -12.34
N TRP A 227 -5.06 6.41 -11.00
CA TRP A 227 -6.19 6.66 -10.13
C TRP A 227 -6.58 8.15 -10.15
N GLY A 228 -7.65 8.45 -10.89
CA GLY A 228 -8.36 9.73 -10.89
C GLY A 228 -9.87 9.52 -10.75
N PRO A 229 -10.67 10.59 -10.55
CA PRO A 229 -12.12 10.48 -10.49
C PRO A 229 -12.66 9.86 -11.80
N GLY A 230 -13.11 8.60 -11.73
CA GLY A 230 -13.68 7.84 -12.86
C GLY A 230 -13.03 6.47 -13.14
N ALA A 231 -11.82 6.19 -12.63
CA ALA A 231 -11.04 5.00 -13.01
C ALA A 231 -11.57 3.65 -12.48
N VAL A 232 -12.58 3.65 -11.60
CA VAL A 232 -13.16 2.42 -11.03
C VAL A 232 -14.69 2.43 -11.07
N SER A 233 -15.22 2.80 -12.23
CA SER A 233 -16.65 2.75 -12.56
C SER A 233 -17.07 1.45 -13.29
N GLY A 234 -16.30 0.37 -13.14
CA GLY A 234 -16.59 -0.96 -13.72
C GLY A 234 -16.47 -2.08 -12.70
#